data_AF-A0A7X6TQ25-F1
#
_entry.id   AF-A0A7X6TQ25-F1
#
_cell.length_a   1.000
_cell.length_b   1.000
_cell.length_c   1.000
_cell.angle_alpha   90.00
_cell.angle_beta   90.00
_cell.angle_gamma   90.00
#
_symmetry.space_group_name_H-M   'P 1'
#
loop_
_entity.id
_entity.type
_entity.pdbx_description
1 polymer ?
#
loop_
_entity_poly.entity_id
_entity_poly.type
_entity_poly.pdbx_seq_one_letter_code
_entity_poly.pdbx_strand_id
1 'polypeptide(L)'
;MSKTNFAQRFTDYEYSSKREIAEILGPSYVESVWRLTCDYREKYRFPLALKRFDNFPFTVVLTPAIMAHANTAERKMFEYSILYENYRNRESISEDKVLQAYKEEIVKADLLALAHNADLEVGERDIDLMLEPTSLHLKESQIYGYYKA
;
A
#
# COMPACT_ATOMS: atom_id res chain seq x y z
N MET A 1 -17.34 26.06 -11.57
CA MET A 1 -17.15 24.63 -11.25
C MET A 1 -18.50 24.02 -10.89
N SER A 2 -18.88 22.87 -11.45
CA SER A 2 -20.18 22.25 -11.16
C SER A 2 -20.21 21.65 -9.74
N LYS A 3 -21.37 21.67 -9.08
CA LYS A 3 -21.56 21.14 -7.72
C LYS A 3 -21.14 19.67 -7.57
N THR A 4 -21.22 18.90 -8.65
CA THR A 4 -20.83 17.48 -8.71
C THR A 4 -19.32 17.28 -8.53
N ASN A 5 -18.51 18.27 -8.93
CA ASN A 5 -17.04 18.19 -8.89
C ASN A 5 -16.51 18.27 -7.43
N PHE A 6 -17.21 18.98 -6.55
CA PHE A 6 -16.80 19.11 -5.15
C PHE A 6 -16.96 17.81 -4.35
N ALA A 7 -18.06 17.08 -4.52
CA ALA A 7 -18.29 15.83 -3.80
C ALA A 7 -17.23 14.76 -4.14
N GLN A 8 -16.84 14.70 -5.42
CA GLN A 8 -15.78 13.82 -5.89
C GLN A 8 -14.42 14.27 -5.36
N ARG A 9 -14.10 15.57 -5.42
CA ARG A 9 -12.86 16.12 -4.87
C ARG A 9 -12.65 15.77 -3.40
N PHE A 10 -13.64 16.08 -2.56
CA PHE A 10 -13.56 15.85 -1.11
C PHE A 10 -13.79 14.39 -0.69
N THR A 11 -13.99 13.47 -1.64
CA THR A 11 -14.09 12.04 -1.33
C THR A 11 -12.95 11.25 -1.94
N ASP A 12 -12.77 11.34 -3.26
CA ASP A 12 -11.83 10.47 -3.99
C ASP A 12 -10.39 10.94 -3.90
N TYR A 13 -10.16 12.26 -3.76
CA TYR A 13 -8.81 12.83 -3.78
C TYR A 13 -8.31 13.16 -2.37
N GLU A 14 -9.13 13.89 -1.59
CA GLU A 14 -8.71 14.42 -0.29
C GLU A 14 -9.35 13.68 0.90
N TYR A 15 -10.40 12.88 0.67
CA TYR A 15 -11.23 12.23 1.71
C TYR A 15 -11.52 13.12 2.95
N SER A 16 -11.94 14.35 2.70
CA SER A 16 -11.96 15.39 3.73
C SER A 16 -13.09 15.25 4.75
N SER A 17 -12.84 15.74 5.96
CA SER A 17 -13.86 15.88 7.01
C SER A 17 -14.73 17.13 6.79
N LYS A 18 -15.91 17.20 7.43
CA LYS A 18 -16.77 18.40 7.38
C LYS A 18 -16.02 19.66 7.81
N ARG A 19 -15.13 19.54 8.78
CA ARG A 19 -14.30 20.63 9.29
C ARG A 19 -13.32 21.13 8.24
N GLU A 20 -12.58 20.24 7.59
CA GLU A 20 -11.65 20.61 6.52
C GLU A 20 -12.38 21.28 5.35
N ILE A 21 -13.56 20.78 4.98
CA ILE A 21 -14.38 21.41 3.94
C ILE A 21 -14.81 22.83 4.38
N ALA A 22 -15.08 23.05 5.66
CA ALA A 22 -15.40 24.38 6.21
C ALA A 22 -14.22 25.34 6.11
N GLU A 23 -13.01 24.84 6.36
CA GLU A 23 -11.76 25.61 6.28
C GLU A 23 -11.44 26.00 4.83
N ILE A 24 -11.76 25.13 3.85
CA ILE A 24 -11.48 25.37 2.43
C ILE A 24 -12.52 26.27 1.76
N LEU A 25 -13.82 26.07 2.03
CA LEU A 25 -14.92 26.74 1.31
C LEU A 25 -15.59 27.87 2.11
N GLY A 26 -15.31 27.95 3.41
CA GLY A 26 -15.99 28.86 4.33
C GLY A 26 -17.39 28.38 4.76
N PRO A 27 -17.97 29.04 5.80
CA PRO A 27 -19.18 28.57 6.47
C PRO A 27 -20.44 28.58 5.60
N SER A 28 -20.52 29.50 4.62
CA SER A 28 -21.74 29.70 3.82
C SER A 28 -22.09 28.54 2.89
N TYR A 29 -21.10 27.75 2.47
CA TYR A 29 -21.30 26.66 1.51
C TYR A 29 -21.14 25.26 2.12
N VAL A 30 -20.61 25.17 3.35
CA VAL A 30 -20.17 23.91 3.94
C VAL A 30 -21.29 22.88 4.03
N GLU A 31 -22.51 23.30 4.42
CA GLU A 31 -23.60 22.35 4.65
C GLU A 31 -24.09 21.74 3.33
N SER A 32 -24.19 22.57 2.30
CA SER A 32 -24.65 22.12 0.98
C SER A 32 -23.64 21.17 0.33
N VAL A 33 -22.34 21.47 0.44
CA VAL A 33 -21.27 20.63 -0.12
C VAL A 33 -21.09 19.37 0.71
N TRP A 34 -21.14 19.47 2.05
CA TRP A 34 -21.07 18.32 2.93
C TRP A 34 -22.17 17.31 2.65
N ARG A 35 -23.41 17.78 2.45
CA ARG A 35 -24.52 16.91 2.08
C ARG A 35 -24.27 16.18 0.76
N LEU A 36 -23.78 16.89 -0.26
CA LEU A 36 -23.43 16.27 -1.54
C LEU A 36 -22.30 15.23 -1.40
N THR A 37 -21.31 15.51 -0.55
CA THR A 37 -20.21 14.58 -0.22
C THR A 37 -20.76 13.33 0.48
N CYS A 38 -21.64 13.47 1.47
CA CYS A 38 -22.29 12.34 2.13
C CYS A 38 -23.13 11.51 1.15
N ASP A 39 -23.96 12.16 0.33
CA ASP A 39 -24.80 11.49 -0.67
C ASP A 39 -23.95 10.73 -1.70
N TYR A 40 -22.77 11.27 -2.05
CA TYR A 40 -21.82 10.59 -2.91
C TYR A 40 -21.20 9.36 -2.22
N ARG A 41 -20.73 9.50 -0.98
CA ARG A 41 -20.10 8.42 -0.19
C ARG A 41 -21.06 7.27 0.09
N GLU A 42 -22.33 7.56 0.37
CA GLU A 42 -23.33 6.54 0.70
C GLU A 42 -23.55 5.56 -0.47
N LYS A 43 -23.40 6.01 -1.72
CA LYS A 43 -23.52 5.15 -2.92
C LYS A 43 -22.46 4.05 -2.99
N TYR A 44 -21.31 4.26 -2.34
CA TYR A 44 -20.18 3.34 -2.33
C TYR A 44 -19.96 2.71 -0.95
N ARG A 45 -21.01 2.71 -0.13
CA ARG A 45 -20.96 2.12 1.20
C ARG A 45 -20.97 0.60 1.10
N PHE A 46 -19.98 -0.02 1.72
CA PHE A 46 -19.82 -1.46 1.76
C PHE A 46 -19.86 -1.95 3.21
N PRO A 47 -20.84 -2.81 3.58
CA PRO A 47 -20.88 -3.40 4.91
C PRO A 47 -19.85 -4.54 5.02
N LEU A 48 -19.06 -4.50 6.08
CA LEU A 48 -18.16 -5.57 6.47
C LEU A 48 -18.91 -6.61 7.31
N ALA A 49 -18.43 -7.86 7.28
CA ALA A 49 -18.94 -8.94 8.12
C ALA A 49 -18.63 -8.75 9.62
N LEU A 50 -17.84 -7.72 9.97
CA LEU A 50 -17.51 -7.35 11.34
C LEU A 50 -18.70 -6.62 11.98
N LYS A 51 -19.04 -7.01 13.21
CA LYS A 51 -20.08 -6.36 14.01
C LYS A 51 -19.46 -5.50 15.10
N ARG A 52 -20.08 -4.36 15.34
CA ARG A 52 -19.80 -3.50 16.49
C ARG A 52 -20.46 -4.06 17.76
N PHE A 53 -20.11 -3.53 18.92
CA PHE A 53 -20.71 -3.89 20.21
C PHE A 53 -22.23 -3.69 20.26
N ASP A 54 -22.75 -2.78 19.44
CA ASP A 54 -24.17 -2.48 19.26
C ASP A 54 -24.84 -3.39 18.20
N ASN A 55 -24.14 -4.44 17.74
CA ASN A 55 -24.60 -5.42 16.73
C ASN A 55 -24.86 -4.83 15.34
N PHE A 56 -24.47 -3.58 15.08
CA PHE A 56 -24.53 -2.99 13.75
C PHE A 56 -23.30 -3.40 12.92
N PRO A 57 -23.45 -3.60 11.60
CA PRO A 57 -22.33 -3.90 10.73
C PRO A 57 -21.39 -2.70 10.66
N PHE A 58 -20.08 -2.97 10.71
CA PHE A 58 -19.10 -1.98 10.32
C PHE A 58 -19.27 -1.68 8.84
N THR A 59 -19.28 -0.41 8.47
CA THR A 59 -19.38 0.00 7.06
C THR A 59 -18.18 0.86 6.68
N VAL A 60 -17.61 0.56 5.53
CA VAL A 60 -16.53 1.32 4.90
C VAL A 60 -17.05 1.93 3.60
N VAL A 61 -16.44 3.03 3.16
CA VAL A 61 -16.77 3.66 1.89
C VAL A 61 -15.66 3.33 0.90
N LEU A 62 -16.00 2.58 -0.15
CA LEU A 62 -15.06 2.08 -1.15
C LEU A 62 -15.38 2.74 -2.50
N THR A 63 -15.04 4.02 -2.63
CA THR A 63 -15.22 4.74 -3.89
C THR A 63 -14.31 4.17 -4.98
N PRO A 64 -14.54 4.46 -6.28
CA PRO A 64 -13.74 3.90 -7.36
C PRO A 64 -12.23 4.18 -7.20
N ALA A 65 -11.86 5.35 -6.70
CA ALA A 65 -10.46 5.69 -6.41
C ALA A 65 -9.89 4.81 -5.29
N ILE A 66 -10.60 4.69 -4.16
CA ILE A 66 -10.18 3.85 -3.02
C ILE A 66 -10.11 2.37 -3.44
N MET A 67 -11.08 1.89 -4.22
CA MET A 67 -11.09 0.53 -4.78
C MET A 67 -9.89 0.28 -5.69
N ALA A 68 -9.51 1.23 -6.54
CA ALA A 68 -8.33 1.09 -7.39
C ALA A 68 -7.05 0.94 -6.54
N HIS A 69 -6.93 1.72 -5.46
CA HIS A 69 -5.83 1.57 -4.51
C HIS A 69 -5.86 0.24 -3.77
N ALA A 70 -7.04 -0.20 -3.29
CA ALA A 70 -7.20 -1.48 -2.61
C ALA A 70 -6.83 -2.66 -3.52
N ASN A 71 -7.29 -2.66 -4.77
CA ASN A 71 -6.96 -3.69 -5.76
C ASN A 71 -5.46 -3.69 -6.10
N THR A 72 -4.82 -2.52 -6.12
CA THR A 72 -3.37 -2.43 -6.33
C THR A 72 -2.61 -3.04 -5.15
N ALA A 73 -3.03 -2.74 -3.92
CA ALA A 73 -2.45 -3.34 -2.73
C ALA A 73 -2.69 -4.86 -2.69
N GLU A 74 -3.87 -5.33 -3.05
CA GLU A 74 -4.20 -6.76 -3.15
C GLU A 74 -3.30 -7.49 -4.14
N ARG A 75 -3.09 -6.92 -5.34
CA ARG A 75 -2.16 -7.49 -6.33
C ARG A 75 -0.74 -7.61 -5.79
N LYS A 76 -0.23 -6.56 -5.14
CA LYS A 76 1.10 -6.59 -4.50
C LYS A 76 1.17 -7.67 -3.42
N MET A 77 0.15 -7.76 -2.55
CA MET A 77 0.11 -8.80 -1.51
C MET A 77 0.10 -10.20 -2.12
N PHE A 78 -0.61 -10.40 -3.23
CA PHE A 78 -0.64 -11.67 -3.93
C PHE A 78 0.72 -12.02 -4.56
N GLU A 79 1.35 -11.08 -5.28
CA GLU A 79 2.70 -11.24 -5.82
C GLU A 79 3.70 -11.60 -4.72
N TYR A 80 3.63 -10.90 -3.58
CA TYR A 80 4.50 -11.17 -2.46
C TYR A 80 4.20 -12.54 -1.83
N SER A 81 2.94 -12.96 -1.73
CA SER A 81 2.60 -14.31 -1.23
C SER A 81 3.21 -15.42 -2.10
N ILE A 82 3.22 -15.24 -3.43
CA ILE A 82 3.86 -16.16 -4.38
C ILE A 82 5.38 -16.16 -4.18
N LEU A 83 6.00 -14.99 -4.04
CA LEU A 83 7.43 -14.89 -3.77
C LEU A 83 7.79 -15.61 -2.47
N TYR A 84 7.04 -15.38 -1.39
CA TYR A 84 7.26 -16.04 -0.11
C TYR A 84 7.17 -17.57 -0.23
N GLU A 85 6.14 -18.11 -0.89
CA GLU A 85 6.01 -19.55 -1.14
C GLU A 85 7.16 -20.11 -1.98
N ASN A 86 7.59 -19.39 -3.02
CA ASN A 86 8.74 -19.78 -3.83
C ASN A 86 10.05 -19.83 -3.03
N TYR A 87 10.25 -18.91 -2.08
CA TYR A 87 11.41 -18.92 -1.20
C TYR A 87 11.33 -20.02 -0.14
N ARG A 88 10.14 -20.23 0.44
CA ARG A 88 9.90 -21.28 1.43
C ARG A 88 10.16 -22.69 0.87
N ASN A 89 9.81 -22.92 -0.39
CA ASN A 89 10.00 -24.21 -1.07
C ASN A 89 11.45 -24.47 -1.52
N ARG A 90 12.35 -23.49 -1.42
CA ARG A 90 13.80 -23.71 -1.59
C ARG A 90 14.33 -24.31 -0.30
N GLU A 91 14.40 -25.64 -0.25
CA GLU A 91 14.86 -26.39 0.92
C GLU A 91 16.18 -25.83 1.46
N SER A 92 16.30 -25.77 2.80
CA SER A 92 17.49 -25.39 3.61
C SER A 92 17.73 -23.91 3.99
N ILE A 93 16.67 -23.10 4.12
CA ILE A 93 16.76 -21.74 4.68
C ILE A 93 15.89 -21.62 5.94
N SER A 94 16.42 -21.04 7.03
CA SER A 94 15.64 -20.77 8.24
C SER A 94 14.55 -19.73 7.97
N GLU A 95 13.40 -19.83 8.65
CA GLU A 95 12.24 -18.96 8.44
C GLU A 95 12.59 -17.46 8.52
N ASP A 96 13.47 -17.08 9.45
CA ASP A 96 13.97 -15.70 9.59
C ASP A 96 14.77 -15.22 8.36
N LYS A 97 15.55 -16.10 7.74
CA LYS A 97 16.33 -15.79 6.53
C LYS A 97 15.42 -15.70 5.30
N VAL A 98 14.37 -16.53 5.24
CA VAL A 98 13.32 -16.42 4.21
C VAL A 98 12.61 -15.07 4.34
N LEU A 99 12.22 -14.67 5.54
CA LEU A 99 11.52 -13.41 5.79
C LEU A 99 12.39 -12.19 5.46
N GLN A 100 13.69 -12.24 5.75
CA GLN A 100 14.62 -11.16 5.43
C GLN A 100 14.84 -11.01 3.93
N ALA A 101 15.15 -12.12 3.22
CA ALA A 101 15.32 -12.10 1.76
C ALA A 101 14.03 -11.67 1.03
N TYR A 102 12.88 -12.09 1.55
CA TYR A 102 11.57 -11.67 1.06
C TYR A 102 11.33 -10.16 1.22
N LYS A 103 11.70 -9.57 2.36
CA LYS A 103 11.62 -8.12 2.56
C LYS A 103 12.51 -7.35 1.59
N GLU A 104 13.72 -7.85 1.35
CA GLU A 104 14.67 -7.22 0.41
C GLU A 104 14.14 -7.24 -1.03
N GLU A 105 13.55 -8.35 -1.47
CA GLU A 105 12.90 -8.46 -2.79
C GLU A 105 11.67 -7.54 -2.93
N ILE A 106 10.86 -7.41 -1.88
CA ILE A 106 9.73 -6.44 -1.85
C ILE A 106 10.24 -5.02 -2.09
N VAL A 107 11.28 -4.61 -1.35
CA VAL A 107 11.85 -3.27 -1.46
C VAL A 107 12.45 -3.06 -2.85
N LYS A 108 13.12 -4.07 -3.41
CA LYS A 108 13.65 -4.03 -4.77
C LYS A 108 12.56 -3.83 -5.82
N ALA A 109 11.47 -4.59 -5.73
CA ALA A 109 10.32 -4.47 -6.63
C ALA A 109 9.65 -3.09 -6.54
N ASP A 110 9.50 -2.55 -5.33
CA ASP A 110 8.95 -1.20 -5.13
C ASP A 110 9.87 -0.09 -5.67
N LEU A 111 11.19 -0.22 -5.48
CA LEU A 111 12.17 0.73 -6.03
C LEU A 111 12.20 0.70 -7.56
N LEU A 112 12.13 -0.49 -8.18
CA LEU A 112 12.01 -0.63 -9.64
C LEU A 112 10.73 0.03 -10.16
N ALA A 113 9.60 -0.19 -9.50
CA ALA A 113 8.33 0.42 -9.87
C ALA A 113 8.37 1.96 -9.74
N LEU A 114 9.00 2.47 -8.68
CA LEU A 114 9.20 3.92 -8.50
C LEU A 114 10.13 4.50 -9.56
N ALA A 115 11.22 3.83 -9.89
CA ALA A 115 12.16 4.25 -10.93
C ALA A 115 11.47 4.30 -12.31
N HIS A 116 10.71 3.27 -12.66
CA HIS A 116 9.94 3.22 -13.90
C HIS A 116 8.88 4.34 -13.97
N ASN A 117 8.17 4.61 -12.86
CA ASN A 117 7.20 5.71 -12.79
C ASN A 117 7.84 7.11 -12.87
N ALA A 118 9.11 7.21 -12.51
CA ALA A 118 9.90 8.44 -12.59
C ALA A 118 10.69 8.58 -13.91
N ASP A 119 10.50 7.65 -14.86
CA ASP A 119 11.23 7.58 -16.14
C ASP A 119 12.76 7.51 -15.95
N LEU A 120 13.19 6.84 -14.87
CA LEU A 120 14.59 6.63 -14.54
C LEU A 120 15.05 5.28 -15.10
N GLU A 121 16.12 5.29 -15.90
CA GLU A 121 16.81 4.07 -16.33
C GLU A 121 17.65 3.51 -15.16
N VAL A 122 16.99 2.77 -14.26
CA VAL A 122 17.64 2.08 -13.15
C VAL A 122 17.51 0.58 -13.39
N GLY A 123 18.64 -0.10 -13.57
CA GLY A 123 18.68 -1.55 -13.72
C GLY A 123 18.62 -2.27 -12.37
N GLU A 124 18.30 -3.57 -12.38
CA GLU A 124 18.31 -4.39 -11.16
C GLU A 124 19.63 -4.27 -10.37
N ARG A 125 20.74 -4.15 -11.09
CA ARG A 125 22.09 -4.04 -10.54
C ARG A 125 22.33 -2.74 -9.77
N ASP A 126 21.67 -1.65 -10.16
CA ASP A 126 21.77 -0.35 -9.50
C ASP A 126 20.99 -0.35 -8.17
N ILE A 127 19.87 -1.08 -8.12
CA ILE A 127 19.07 -1.23 -6.90
C ILE A 127 19.72 -2.22 -5.93
N ASP A 128 20.34 -3.28 -6.45
CA ASP A 128 21.15 -4.19 -5.63
C ASP A 128 22.24 -3.43 -4.88
N LEU A 129 22.93 -2.48 -5.54
CA LEU A 129 23.93 -1.59 -4.94
C LEU A 129 23.33 -0.63 -3.89
N MET A 130 22.07 -0.19 -4.06
CA MET A 130 21.36 0.63 -3.06
C MET A 130 20.95 -0.16 -1.81
N LEU A 131 20.75 -1.46 -1.95
CA LEU A 131 20.42 -2.38 -0.84
C LEU A 131 21.68 -2.90 -0.12
N GLU A 132 22.88 -2.72 -0.70
CA GLU A 132 24.16 -3.15 -0.13
C GLU A 132 24.58 -2.53 1.23
N PRO A 133 24.02 -1.42 1.77
CA PRO A 133 24.36 -1.03 3.15
C PRO A 133 23.70 -1.94 4.20
N THR A 134 22.73 -2.78 3.82
CA THR A 134 22.01 -3.68 4.73
C THR A 134 22.54 -5.12 4.72
N SER A 135 23.34 -5.50 3.71
CA SER A 135 23.83 -6.86 3.49
C SER A 135 25.14 -7.19 4.22
N LEU A 136 25.61 -6.32 5.12
CA LEU A 136 26.84 -6.53 5.90
C LEU A 136 26.71 -7.60 7.00
N HIS A 137 25.63 -8.39 7.04
CA HIS A 137 25.51 -9.58 7.90
C HIS A 137 25.33 -10.90 7.13
N LEU A 138 25.51 -10.91 5.80
CA LEU A 138 25.49 -12.14 5.00
C LEU A 138 26.82 -12.47 4.29
N LYS A 139 27.93 -11.83 4.67
CA LYS A 139 29.30 -12.18 4.21
C LYS A 139 30.15 -12.94 5.24
N GLU A 140 29.55 -13.61 6.23
CA GLU A 140 30.35 -14.45 7.16
C GLU A 140 30.64 -15.88 6.67
N SER A 141 29.89 -16.40 5.69
CA SER A 141 30.12 -17.78 5.21
C SER A 141 31.18 -17.92 4.12
N GLN A 142 31.80 -16.83 3.66
CA GLN A 142 33.09 -16.90 2.95
C GLN A 142 34.30 -16.90 3.90
N ILE A 143 34.11 -16.78 5.23
CA ILE A 143 35.21 -16.72 6.19
C ILE A 143 35.42 -18.03 6.96
N TYR A 144 34.41 -18.90 7.11
CA TYR A 144 34.59 -20.24 7.70
C TYR A 144 34.79 -21.37 6.67
N GLY A 145 35.35 -21.02 5.50
CA GLY A 145 36.03 -21.96 4.60
C GLY A 145 37.35 -22.50 5.16
N TYR A 146 37.78 -22.05 6.35
CA TYR A 146 38.83 -22.69 7.14
C TYR A 146 38.20 -23.35 8.37
N TYR A 147 37.65 -24.55 8.23
CA TYR A 147 37.68 -25.63 9.24
C TYR A 147 36.93 -26.84 8.66
N LYS A 148 37.63 -27.59 7.81
CA LYS A 148 37.42 -29.02 7.66
C LYS A 148 38.78 -29.71 7.55
N ALA A 149 39.26 -30.22 8.68
CA ALA A 149 39.97 -31.48 8.88
C ALA A 149 40.27 -31.61 10.37
#